data_AF-A0A1U6J2E3-F1
#
_entry.id   AF-A0A1U6J2E3-F1
#
_cell.length_a   1.000
_cell.length_b   1.000
_cell.length_c   1.000
_cell.angle_alpha   90.00
_cell.angle_beta   90.00
_cell.angle_gamma   90.00
#
_symmetry.space_group_name_H-M   'P 1'
#
loop_
_entity.id
_entity.type
_entity.pdbx_description
1 polymer ?
#
loop_
_entity_poly.entity_id
_entity_poly.type
_entity_poly.pdbx_seq_one_letter_code
_entity_poly.pdbx_strand_id
1 'polypeptide(L)'
;MAGYFELVDAPDGGYRVKMMDGAGNLMAISVTFPTKRAAAAGVAMAREIAGTGLIRDKSHDGAGTVIRERVRPVATPKEEAARRKKAPEARRAAVS
;
A
#
# COMPACT_ATOMS: atom_id res chain seq x y z
N MET A 1 2.19 -6.26 16.60
CA MET A 1 3.30 -7.18 16.25
C MET A 1 3.55 -7.07 14.75
N ALA A 2 4.77 -7.26 14.26
CA ALA A 2 5.01 -7.33 12.82
C ALA A 2 4.38 -8.62 12.25
N GLY A 3 3.92 -8.58 11.00
CA GLY A 3 3.50 -9.78 10.28
C GLY A 3 4.65 -10.77 10.08
N TYR A 4 4.33 -12.00 9.70
CA TYR A 4 5.30 -13.09 9.54
C TYR A 4 4.99 -13.97 8.33
N PHE A 5 5.95 -14.81 7.95
CA PHE A 5 5.82 -15.75 6.84
C PHE A 5 5.81 -17.18 7.37
N GLU A 6 4.94 -18.01 6.82
CA GLU A 6 4.91 -19.45 7.09
C GLU A 6 5.21 -20.23 5.82
N LEU A 7 6.05 -21.27 5.93
CA LEU A 7 6.29 -22.23 4.86
C LEU A 7 5.37 -23.43 5.06
N VAL A 8 4.58 -23.76 4.05
CA VAL A 8 3.64 -24.90 4.08
C VAL A 8 3.86 -25.80 2.87
N ASP A 9 3.48 -27.07 2.98
CA ASP A 9 3.48 -27.97 1.83
C ASP A 9 2.38 -27.55 0.84
N ALA A 10 2.68 -27.66 -0.45
CA ALA A 10 1.72 -27.41 -1.50
C ALA A 10 0.87 -28.67 -1.77
N PRO A 11 -0.42 -28.53 -2.18
CA PRO A 11 -1.28 -29.68 -2.43
C PRO A 11 -0.78 -30.62 -3.54
N ASP A 12 -0.01 -30.07 -4.48
CA ASP A 12 0.54 -30.72 -5.66
C ASP A 12 2.02 -31.14 -5.49
N GLY A 13 2.56 -31.01 -4.26
CA GLY A 13 3.97 -31.22 -3.96
C GLY A 13 4.81 -29.94 -4.07
N GLY A 14 5.93 -29.90 -3.34
CA GLY A 14 6.69 -28.67 -3.15
C GLY A 14 6.14 -27.82 -2.00
N TYR A 15 6.38 -26.50 -2.04
CA TYR A 15 6.16 -25.61 -0.91
C TYR A 15 5.50 -24.30 -1.31
N ARG A 16 4.60 -23.77 -0.48
CA ARG A 16 4.06 -22.40 -0.59
C ARG A 16 4.44 -21.59 0.64
N VAL A 17 4.41 -20.28 0.47
CA VAL A 17 4.60 -19.32 1.55
C VAL A 17 3.28 -18.61 1.81
N LYS A 18 2.84 -18.60 3.07
CA LYS A 18 1.75 -17.75 3.54
C LYS A 18 2.33 -16.50 4.19
N MET A 19 1.73 -15.35 3.90
CA MET A 19 2.02 -14.09 4.60
C MET A 19 0.88 -13.81 5.57
N MET A 20 1.23 -13.59 6.83
CA MET A 20 0.30 -13.34 7.92
C MET A 20 0.47 -11.90 8.42
N ASP A 21 -0.62 -11.22 8.75
CA ASP A 21 -0.55 -9.93 9.42
C ASP A 21 -0.18 -10.07 10.90
N GLY A 22 -0.02 -8.94 11.61
CA GLY A 22 0.34 -8.93 13.03
C GLY A 22 -0.73 -9.47 13.98
N ALA A 23 -1.94 -9.74 13.48
CA ALA A 23 -3.06 -10.34 14.20
C ALA A 23 -3.27 -11.82 13.84
N GLY A 24 -2.48 -12.37 12.92
CA GLY A 24 -2.59 -13.76 12.46
C GLY A 24 -3.59 -13.98 11.33
N ASN A 25 -4.04 -12.93 10.63
CA ASN A 25 -4.88 -13.08 9.44
C ASN A 25 -4.03 -13.33 8.20
N LEU A 26 -4.54 -14.19 7.31
CA LEU A 26 -3.88 -14.49 6.04
C LEU A 26 -4.00 -13.29 5.08
N MET A 27 -2.87 -12.79 4.59
CA MET A 27 -2.80 -11.70 3.62
C MET A 27 -2.55 -12.20 2.19
N ALA A 28 -1.67 -13.18 2.02
CA ALA A 28 -1.28 -13.70 0.71
C ALA A 28 -0.77 -15.14 0.79
N ILE A 29 -0.89 -15.87 -0.32
CA ILE A 29 -0.27 -17.17 -0.55
C ILE A 29 0.57 -17.08 -1.82
N SER A 30 1.81 -17.53 -1.77
CA SER A 30 2.68 -17.58 -2.94
C SER A 30 2.26 -18.66 -3.94
N VAL A 31 2.87 -18.61 -5.12
CA VAL A 31 2.95 -19.77 -6.02
C VAL A 31 3.64 -20.96 -5.35
N THR A 32 3.49 -22.15 -5.91
CA THR A 32 4.24 -23.34 -5.49
C THR A 32 5.71 -23.21 -5.91
N PHE A 33 6.61 -23.38 -4.95
CA PHE A 33 8.05 -23.50 -5.14
C PHE A 33 8.47 -24.98 -5.06
N PRO A 34 9.43 -25.42 -5.89
CA PRO A 34 9.87 -26.81 -5.89
C PRO A 34 10.70 -27.19 -4.65
N THR A 35 11.33 -26.22 -3.98
CA THR A 35 12.21 -26.47 -2.83
C THR A 35 12.04 -25.39 -1.75
N LYS A 36 12.38 -25.73 -0.50
CA LYS A 36 12.38 -24.77 0.63
C LYS A 36 13.33 -23.59 0.38
N ARG A 37 14.48 -23.84 -0.28
CA ARG A 37 15.45 -22.80 -0.63
C ARG A 37 14.90 -21.81 -1.65
N ALA A 38 14.17 -22.30 -2.66
CA ALA A 38 13.49 -21.44 -3.63
C ALA A 38 12.42 -20.57 -2.96
N ALA A 39 11.64 -21.13 -2.03
CA ALA A 39 10.66 -20.38 -1.26
C ALA A 39 11.31 -19.27 -0.40
N ALA A 40 12.42 -19.58 0.29
CA ALA A 40 13.17 -18.60 1.07
C ALA A 40 13.72 -17.46 0.20
N ALA A 41 14.24 -17.76 -0.99
CA ALA A 41 14.65 -16.73 -1.95
C ALA A 41 13.46 -15.86 -2.42
N GLY A 42 12.30 -16.47 -2.63
CA GLY A 42 11.04 -15.76 -2.92
C GLY A 42 10.66 -14.76 -1.81
N VAL A 43 10.79 -15.16 -0.54
CA VAL A 43 10.54 -14.27 0.60
C VAL A 43 11.51 -13.10 0.64
N ALA A 44 12.80 -13.33 0.33
CA ALA A 44 13.79 -12.24 0.29
C ALA A 44 13.39 -11.17 -0.73
N MET A 45 13.01 -11.58 -1.95
CA MET A 45 12.50 -10.66 -2.98
C MET A 45 11.20 -9.98 -2.56
N ALA A 46 10.28 -10.71 -1.95
CA ALA A 46 9.01 -10.14 -1.47
C ALA A 46 9.23 -9.05 -0.43
N ARG A 47 10.23 -9.19 0.47
CA ARG A 47 10.57 -8.17 1.47
C ARG A 47 11.07 -6.88 0.84
N GLU A 48 11.90 -6.96 -0.20
CA GLU A 48 12.37 -5.77 -0.94
C GLU A 48 11.21 -5.04 -1.61
N ILE A 49 10.32 -5.78 -2.28
CA ILE A 49 9.16 -5.21 -2.98
C ILE A 49 8.13 -4.67 -2.00
N ALA A 50 7.86 -5.35 -0.89
CA ALA A 50 6.85 -4.92 0.09
C ALA A 50 7.18 -3.57 0.72
N GLY A 51 8.46 -3.22 0.83
CA GLY A 51 8.89 -1.92 1.39
C GLY A 51 8.85 -0.76 0.41
N THR A 52 8.92 -1.01 -0.91
CA THR A 52 9.22 0.03 -1.92
C THR A 52 8.40 -0.04 -3.20
N GLY A 53 7.74 -1.17 -3.46
CA GLY A 53 7.07 -1.47 -4.71
C GLY A 53 5.81 -0.66 -4.91
N LEU A 54 5.64 -0.10 -6.11
CA LEU A 54 4.41 0.56 -6.52
C LEU A 54 3.31 -0.47 -6.78
N ILE A 55 2.11 -0.19 -6.29
CA ILE A 55 0.92 -0.99 -6.58
C ILE A 55 0.35 -0.56 -7.93
N ARG A 56 0.28 -1.48 -8.88
CA ARG A 56 -0.40 -1.28 -10.17
C ARG A 56 -1.79 -1.88 -10.09
N ASP A 57 -2.80 -1.07 -10.32
CA ASP A 57 -4.19 -1.49 -10.34
C ASP A 57 -4.50 -2.23 -11.64
N LYS A 58 -4.80 -3.52 -11.51
CA LYS A 58 -5.20 -4.39 -12.62
C LYS A 58 -6.63 -4.90 -12.43
N SER A 59 -7.45 -4.24 -11.61
CA SER A 59 -8.89 -4.46 -11.58
C SER A 59 -9.52 -4.12 -12.95
N HIS A 60 -10.78 -4.50 -13.11
CA HIS A 60 -11.55 -4.27 -14.33
C HIS A 60 -11.56 -2.79 -14.78
N ASP A 61 -11.58 -1.87 -13.82
CA ASP A 61 -11.65 -0.42 -13.97
C ASP A 61 -10.31 0.31 -13.77
N GLY A 62 -9.29 -0.37 -13.23
CA GLY A 62 -8.00 0.23 -12.87
C GLY A 62 -7.07 0.55 -14.05
N ALA A 63 -7.26 -0.08 -15.21
CA ALA A 63 -6.52 0.14 -16.46
C ALA A 63 -4.98 0.15 -16.34
N GLY A 64 -4.39 -0.49 -15.32
CA GLY A 64 -2.95 -0.49 -15.08
C GLY A 64 -2.41 0.75 -14.39
N THR A 65 -3.27 1.63 -13.87
CA THR A 65 -2.86 2.85 -13.17
C THR A 65 -2.09 2.52 -11.89
N VAL A 66 -1.16 3.40 -11.49
CA VAL A 66 -0.44 3.22 -10.22
C VAL A 66 -1.29 3.78 -9.09
N ILE A 67 -1.62 2.94 -8.10
CA ILE A 67 -2.26 3.39 -6.87
C ILE A 67 -1.20 4.14 -6.06
N ARG A 68 -1.31 5.47 -6.04
CA ARG A 68 -0.52 6.33 -5.18
C ARG A 68 -1.38 6.77 -4.01
N GLU A 69 -0.87 6.60 -2.80
CA GLU A 69 -1.43 7.30 -1.66
C GLU A 69 -1.28 8.81 -1.94
N ARG A 70 -2.39 9.55 -1.96
CA ARG A 70 -2.34 11.01 -2.12
C ARG A 70 -1.74 11.61 -0.86
N VAL A 71 -0.41 11.71 -0.83
CA VAL A 71 0.28 12.59 0.11
C VAL A 71 -0.14 14.01 -0.25
N ARG A 72 -1.04 14.60 0.54
CA ARG A 72 -1.40 16.01 0.37
C ARG A 72 -0.12 16.81 0.62
N PRO A 73 0.30 17.69 -0.31
CA PRO A 73 1.36 18.63 -0.01
C PRO A 73 0.95 19.44 1.23
N VAL A 74 1.80 19.43 2.26
CA VAL A 74 1.63 20.37 3.37
C VAL A 74 1.88 21.75 2.79
N ALA A 75 0.85 22.59 2.76
CA ALA A 75 0.98 23.97 2.29
C ALA A 75 2.06 24.65 3.14
N THR A 76 2.99 25.31 2.48
CA THR A 76 4.00 26.09 3.19
C THR A 76 3.33 27.25 3.93
N PRO A 77 3.91 27.77 5.04
CA PRO A 77 3.35 28.92 5.74
C PRO A 77 3.09 30.14 4.82
N LYS A 78 3.89 30.28 3.76
CA LYS A 78 3.75 31.31 2.74
C LYS A 78 2.50 31.12 1.88
N GLU A 79 2.15 29.88 1.54
CA GLU A 79 0.94 29.54 0.77
C GLU A 79 -0.33 29.65 1.61
N GLU A 80 -0.29 29.29 2.90
CA GLU A 80 -1.39 29.52 3.84
C GLU A 80 -1.67 31.02 4.04
N ALA A 81 -0.63 31.83 4.20
CA ALA A 81 -0.75 33.28 4.32
C ALA A 81 -1.35 33.91 3.06
N ALA A 82 -0.99 33.42 1.87
CA ALA A 82 -1.55 33.87 0.60
C ALA A 82 -3.03 33.48 0.43
N ARG A 83 -3.44 32.32 0.94
CA ARG A 83 -4.85 31.88 0.94
C ARG A 83 -5.71 32.72 1.88
N ARG A 84 -5.22 33.05 3.07
CA ARG A 84 -5.92 33.94 4.02
C ARG A 84 -6.15 35.34 3.45
N LYS A 85 -5.22 35.85 2.63
CA LYS A 85 -5.37 37.15 1.95
C LYS A 85 -6.36 37.15 0.78
N LYS A 86 -6.74 35.99 0.24
CA LYS A 86 -7.67 35.86 -0.90
C LYS A 86 -9.11 35.56 -0.51
N ALA A 87 -9.43 35.35 0.77
CA ALA A 87 -10.83 35.22 1.19
C ALA A 87 -11.46 36.63 1.22
N PRO A 88 -12.45 36.94 0.36
CA PRO A 88 -13.16 38.20 0.44
C PRO A 88 -14.06 38.18 1.66
N GLU A 89 -14.12 39.31 2.34
CA GLU A 89 -14.91 39.61 3.54
C GLU A 89 -16.42 39.59 3.21
N ALA A 90 -16.99 38.42 2.93
CA ALA A 90 -18.42 38.25 2.67
C ALA A 90 -19.22 38.20 3.99
N ARG A 91 -19.12 39.25 4.80
CA ARG A 91 -20.07 39.54 5.89
C ARG A 91 -20.13 41.03 6.18
N ARG A 92 -20.77 41.83 5.33
CA ARG A 92 -21.41 43.08 5.77
C ARG A 92 -22.73 43.32 5.05
N ALA A 93 -23.78 43.30 5.87
CA ALA A 93 -24.99 44.11 5.83
C ALA A 93 -25.94 44.00 4.61
N ALA A 94 -27.14 43.49 4.88
CA ALA A 94 -28.38 44.22 4.59
C ALA A 94 -29.47 43.78 5.58
N VAL A 95 -29.65 44.61 6.62
CA VAL A 95 -30.93 44.78 7.31
C VAL A 95 -31.66 45.87 6.53
N SER A 96 -32.91 45.59 6.16
CA SER A 96 -34.07 46.47 5.98
C SER A 96 -35.04 45.88 4.97
#